data_AF-A0A8R1I5U9-F1
#
_entry.id   AF-A0A8R1I5U9-F1
#
_cell.length_a   1.000
_cell.length_b   1.000
_cell.length_c   1.000
_cell.angle_alpha   90.00
_cell.angle_beta   90.00
_cell.angle_gamma   90.00
#
_symmetry.space_group_name_H-M   'P 1'
#
loop_
_entity.id
_entity.type
_entity.pdbx_description
1 polymer ?
#
loop_
_entity_poly.entity_id
_entity_poly.type
_entity_poly.pdbx_seq_one_letter_code
_entity_poly.pdbx_strand_id
1 'polypeptide(L)'
;MDQSDLVGIGNEKQIAVFGFSGAAFGDSVFNVYVEAWEEACKEEFKNLPKEFSDKDRLHLITLPFREPKIEQMFKALKRECVTNIFNIPESVTLPECKEMQLATVTEGASRSQSEVEKQLAANYENIRKLRIQIAEARAERAKMTEHIEVLQTLKEAQDQCGLIRENSVLEQKENFKIITEKEEEQTI
;
A
#
# COMPACT_ATOMS: atom_id res chain seq x y z
N MET A 1 24.15 -21.60 -30.38
CA MET A 1 23.63 -22.49 -29.32
C MET A 1 22.28 -21.92 -28.96
N ASP A 2 21.23 -22.73 -29.07
CA ASP A 2 19.88 -22.32 -28.75
C ASP A 2 19.81 -21.86 -27.30
N GLN A 3 18.95 -20.89 -27.01
CA GLN A 3 18.57 -20.53 -25.64
C GLN A 3 18.07 -21.74 -24.82
N SER A 4 17.80 -22.89 -25.48
CA SER A 4 17.29 -24.16 -24.93
C SER A 4 18.05 -24.72 -23.74
N ASP A 5 19.38 -24.59 -23.69
CA ASP A 5 20.18 -25.30 -22.67
C ASP A 5 20.13 -24.65 -21.27
N LEU A 6 19.52 -23.47 -21.17
CA LEU A 6 19.27 -22.76 -19.90
C LEU A 6 17.77 -22.60 -19.61
N VAL A 7 16.90 -23.16 -20.46
CA VAL A 7 15.45 -23.18 -20.25
C VAL A 7 15.14 -24.11 -19.08
N GLY A 8 14.97 -23.54 -17.89
CA GLY A 8 14.61 -24.27 -16.68
C GLY A 8 15.26 -23.75 -15.42
N ILE A 9 16.34 -22.97 -15.52
CA ILE A 9 16.90 -22.28 -14.36
C ILE A 9 16.18 -20.93 -14.26
N GLY A 10 15.32 -20.81 -13.25
CA GLY A 10 14.60 -19.57 -12.98
C GLY A 10 15.57 -18.45 -12.59
N ASN A 11 15.72 -17.45 -13.46
CA ASN A 11 16.62 -16.32 -13.23
C ASN A 11 16.02 -15.23 -12.31
N GLU A 12 14.75 -15.37 -11.94
CA GLU A 12 13.98 -14.35 -11.21
C GLU A 12 14.61 -14.01 -9.86
N LYS A 13 15.03 -15.02 -9.10
CA LYS A 13 15.73 -14.80 -7.82
C LYS A 13 17.07 -14.09 -8.04
N GLN A 14 17.79 -14.43 -9.11
CA GLN A 14 19.08 -13.81 -9.41
C GLN A 14 18.90 -12.33 -9.72
N ILE A 15 17.92 -12.00 -10.57
CA ILE A 15 17.60 -10.62 -10.93
C ILE A 15 17.12 -9.85 -9.71
N ALA A 16 16.29 -10.45 -8.85
CA ALA A 16 15.81 -9.81 -7.62
C ALA A 16 16.96 -9.43 -6.66
N VAL A 17 17.99 -10.27 -6.53
CA VAL A 17 19.10 -10.04 -5.60
C VAL A 17 20.21 -9.20 -6.21
N PHE A 18 20.63 -9.53 -7.43
CA PHE A 18 21.82 -8.96 -8.04
C PHE A 18 21.50 -7.84 -9.04
N GLY A 19 20.24 -7.69 -9.45
CA GLY A 19 19.83 -6.77 -10.52
C GLY A 19 20.16 -7.26 -11.94
N PHE A 20 20.74 -8.45 -12.07
CA PHE A 20 21.08 -9.09 -13.34
C PHE A 20 21.03 -10.62 -13.22
N SER A 21 21.05 -11.33 -14.35
CA SER A 21 21.16 -12.79 -14.38
C SER A 21 22.61 -13.25 -14.55
N GLY A 22 22.97 -14.41 -14.00
CA GLY A 22 24.32 -14.96 -14.17
C GLY A 22 24.70 -15.17 -15.64
N ALA A 23 23.70 -15.45 -16.49
CA ALA A 23 23.87 -15.55 -17.94
C ALA A 23 24.27 -14.20 -18.57
N ALA A 24 23.59 -13.11 -18.20
CA ALA A 24 23.90 -11.76 -18.69
C ALA A 24 25.28 -11.29 -18.22
N PHE A 25 25.68 -11.65 -16.99
CA PHE A 25 27.04 -11.41 -16.51
C PHE A 25 28.09 -12.13 -17.37
N GLY A 26 27.88 -13.42 -17.66
CA GLY A 26 28.78 -14.18 -18.52
C GLY A 26 28.94 -13.59 -19.93
N ASP A 27 27.83 -13.11 -20.52
CA ASP A 27 27.87 -12.41 -21.81
C ASP A 27 28.66 -11.10 -21.74
N SER A 28 28.51 -10.35 -20.65
CA SER A 28 29.29 -9.12 -20.44
C SER A 28 30.79 -9.41 -20.32
N VAL A 29 31.20 -10.46 -19.62
CA VAL A 29 32.61 -10.86 -19.51
C VAL A 29 33.17 -11.25 -20.87
N PHE A 30 32.40 -11.98 -21.69
CA PHE A 30 32.80 -12.33 -23.04
C PHE A 30 33.02 -11.08 -23.91
N ASN A 31 32.10 -10.12 -23.86
CA ASN A 31 32.22 -8.88 -24.63
C ASN A 31 33.47 -8.08 -24.23
N VAL A 32 33.73 -7.94 -22.92
CA VAL A 32 34.95 -7.27 -22.42
C VAL A 32 36.22 -7.99 -22.89
N TYR A 33 36.22 -9.33 -22.91
CA TYR A 33 37.34 -10.09 -23.44
C TYR A 33 37.57 -9.81 -24.94
N VAL A 34 36.49 -9.78 -25.74
CA VAL A 34 36.56 -9.48 -27.18
C VAL A 34 37.13 -8.08 -27.41
N GLU A 35 36.63 -7.09 -26.68
CA GLU A 35 37.08 -5.70 -26.77
C GLU A 35 38.57 -5.56 -26.40
N ALA A 36 38.98 -6.16 -25.28
CA ALA A 36 40.37 -6.15 -24.84
C ALA A 36 41.31 -6.84 -25.84
N TRP A 37 40.85 -7.94 -26.46
CA TRP A 37 41.61 -8.62 -27.50
C TRP A 37 41.75 -7.77 -28.76
N GLU A 38 40.68 -7.12 -29.19
CA GLU A 38 40.70 -6.22 -30.34
C GLU A 38 41.64 -5.03 -30.10
N GLU A 39 41.65 -4.46 -28.90
CA GLU A 39 42.56 -3.39 -28.50
C GLU A 39 44.02 -3.85 -28.51
N ALA A 40 44.32 -5.00 -27.90
CA ALA A 40 45.66 -5.59 -27.94
C ALA A 40 46.15 -5.83 -29.39
N CYS A 41 45.27 -6.36 -30.24
CA CYS A 41 45.58 -6.55 -31.67
C CYS A 41 45.85 -5.21 -32.37
N LYS A 42 45.07 -4.16 -32.08
CA LYS A 42 45.28 -2.83 -32.65
C LYS A 42 46.62 -2.22 -32.27
N GLU A 43 47.06 -2.38 -31.01
CA GLU A 43 48.38 -1.93 -30.57
C GLU A 43 49.50 -2.66 -31.31
N GLU A 44 49.39 -3.98 -31.47
CA GLU A 44 50.36 -4.78 -32.24
C GLU A 44 50.38 -4.40 -33.73
N PHE A 45 49.22 -4.09 -34.33
CA PHE A 45 49.13 -3.62 -35.71
C PHE A 45 49.87 -2.31 -35.98
N LYS A 46 50.09 -1.46 -34.96
CA LYS A 46 50.91 -0.24 -35.11
C LYS A 46 52.38 -0.57 -35.36
N ASN A 47 52.85 -1.72 -34.90
CA ASN A 47 54.23 -2.16 -35.01
C ASN A 47 54.50 -3.04 -36.24
N LEU A 48 53.44 -3.43 -36.98
CA LEU A 48 53.53 -4.31 -38.14
C LEU A 48 53.89 -3.55 -39.43
N PRO A 49 54.56 -4.20 -40.40
CA PRO A 49 54.86 -3.62 -41.71
C PRO A 49 53.59 -3.17 -42.45
N LYS A 50 53.68 -2.08 -43.22
CA LYS A 50 52.56 -1.50 -44.00
C LYS A 50 51.95 -2.43 -45.05
N GLU A 51 52.58 -3.56 -45.33
CA GLU A 51 52.13 -4.58 -46.29
C GLU A 51 51.01 -5.47 -45.74
N PHE A 52 50.71 -5.39 -44.44
CA PHE A 52 49.58 -6.13 -43.86
C PHE A 52 48.25 -5.61 -44.39
N SER A 53 47.51 -6.46 -45.11
CA SER A 53 46.19 -6.11 -45.60
C SER A 53 45.15 -6.12 -44.48
N ASP A 54 44.03 -5.44 -44.67
CA ASP A 54 42.92 -5.47 -43.71
C ASP A 54 42.32 -6.89 -43.56
N LYS A 55 42.47 -7.74 -44.58
CA LYS A 55 42.08 -9.15 -44.52
C LYS A 55 42.96 -9.92 -43.54
N ASP A 56 44.25 -9.64 -43.50
CA ASP A 56 45.20 -10.29 -42.59
C ASP A 56 44.99 -9.81 -41.15
N ARG A 57 44.67 -8.52 -40.96
CA ARG A 57 44.28 -7.97 -39.65
C ARG A 57 43.01 -8.61 -39.10
N LEU A 58 41.98 -8.74 -39.95
CA LEU A 58 40.74 -9.43 -39.58
C LEU A 58 40.99 -10.91 -39.23
N HIS A 59 41.92 -11.56 -39.94
CA HIS A 59 42.31 -12.93 -39.63
C HIS A 59 42.91 -13.05 -38.23
N LEU A 60 43.79 -12.12 -37.84
CA LEU A 60 44.43 -12.11 -36.52
C LEU A 60 43.44 -11.79 -35.39
N ILE A 61 42.54 -10.82 -35.58
CA ILE A 61 41.49 -10.50 -34.59
C ILE A 61 40.60 -11.73 -34.36
N THR A 62 40.25 -12.45 -35.42
CA THR A 62 39.35 -13.62 -35.33
C THR A 62 40.03 -14.90 -34.86
N LEU A 63 41.36 -14.91 -34.71
CA LEU A 63 42.17 -16.12 -34.53
C LEU A 63 41.79 -16.91 -33.26
N PRO A 64 41.63 -16.29 -32.07
CA PRO A 64 41.20 -17.02 -30.88
C PRO A 64 39.78 -17.58 -31.01
N PHE A 65 38.91 -16.89 -31.74
CA PHE A 65 37.50 -17.28 -31.89
C PHE A 65 37.28 -18.41 -32.91
N ARG A 66 38.31 -18.80 -33.65
CA ARG A 66 38.28 -20.00 -34.52
C ARG A 66 38.48 -21.28 -33.73
N GLU A 67 39.08 -21.20 -32.54
CA GLU A 67 39.30 -22.37 -31.72
C GLU A 67 38.03 -22.75 -30.96
N PRO A 68 37.47 -23.96 -31.18
CA PRO A 68 36.27 -24.40 -30.47
C PRO A 68 36.47 -24.43 -28.95
N LYS A 69 37.72 -24.54 -28.48
CA LYS A 69 38.07 -24.53 -27.05
C LYS A 69 37.73 -23.20 -26.38
N ILE A 70 37.95 -22.08 -27.04
CA ILE A 70 37.66 -20.75 -26.48
C ILE A 70 36.14 -20.59 -26.32
N GLU A 71 35.39 -20.97 -27.35
CA GLU A 71 33.93 -21.01 -27.27
C GLU A 71 33.44 -21.93 -26.14
N GLN A 72 34.05 -23.11 -25.98
CA GLN A 72 33.73 -24.05 -24.89
C GLN A 72 34.06 -23.48 -23.50
N MET A 73 35.18 -22.76 -23.35
CA MET A 73 35.54 -22.12 -22.08
C MET A 73 34.52 -21.06 -21.69
N PHE A 74 34.09 -20.20 -22.63
CA PHE A 74 33.06 -19.20 -22.32
C PHE A 74 31.68 -19.81 -22.05
N LYS A 75 31.34 -20.90 -22.73
CA LYS A 75 30.13 -21.69 -22.40
C LYS A 75 30.20 -22.27 -20.99
N ALA A 76 31.35 -22.83 -20.60
CA ALA A 76 31.56 -23.36 -19.27
C ALA A 76 31.49 -22.26 -18.21
N LEU A 77 32.11 -21.10 -18.46
CA LEU A 77 32.02 -19.93 -17.60
C LEU A 77 30.56 -19.48 -17.42
N LYS A 78 29.82 -19.33 -18.51
CA LYS A 78 28.41 -18.92 -18.47
C LYS A 78 27.57 -19.90 -17.66
N ARG A 79 27.80 -21.21 -17.83
CA ARG A 79 27.15 -22.25 -17.03
C ARG A 79 27.49 -22.09 -15.55
N GLU A 80 28.78 -21.98 -15.22
CA GLU A 80 29.26 -21.84 -13.84
C GLU A 80 28.67 -20.61 -13.14
N CYS A 81 28.58 -19.48 -13.85
CA CYS A 81 27.93 -18.27 -13.36
C CYS A 81 26.47 -18.53 -12.97
N VAL A 82 25.72 -19.26 -13.80
CA VAL A 82 24.30 -19.53 -13.57
C VAL A 82 24.10 -20.61 -12.49
N THR A 83 24.91 -21.67 -12.48
CA THR A 83 24.67 -22.86 -11.64
C THR A 83 25.29 -22.75 -10.25
N ASN A 84 26.41 -22.06 -10.12
CA ASN A 84 27.23 -22.10 -8.89
C ASN A 84 27.48 -20.71 -8.29
N ILE A 85 27.81 -19.70 -9.10
CA ILE A 85 28.23 -18.38 -8.57
C ILE A 85 27.02 -17.53 -8.18
N PHE A 86 26.10 -17.32 -9.11
CA PHE A 86 24.91 -16.48 -8.89
C PHE A 86 23.66 -17.30 -8.60
N ASN A 87 23.83 -18.60 -8.37
CA ASN A 87 22.71 -19.46 -8.01
C ASN A 87 22.26 -19.16 -6.58
N ILE A 88 20.96 -18.94 -6.43
CA ILE A 88 20.32 -18.81 -5.13
C ILE A 88 19.55 -20.11 -4.91
N PRO A 89 20.03 -21.01 -4.02
CA PRO A 89 19.36 -22.27 -3.77
C PRO A 89 17.90 -22.08 -3.39
N GLU A 90 17.02 -23.00 -3.77
CA GLU A 90 15.61 -22.91 -3.41
C GLU A 90 15.37 -22.95 -1.89
N SER A 91 16.28 -23.59 -1.15
CA SER A 91 16.28 -23.61 0.31
C SER A 91 16.57 -22.24 0.94
N VAL A 92 17.13 -21.29 0.18
CA VAL A 92 17.42 -19.94 0.66
C VAL A 92 16.21 -19.05 0.38
N THR A 93 15.64 -18.55 1.47
CA THR A 93 14.64 -17.48 1.40
C THR A 93 15.34 -16.15 1.48
N LEU A 94 15.15 -15.34 0.43
CA LEU A 94 15.67 -13.99 0.38
C LEU A 94 15.03 -13.13 1.48
N PRO A 95 15.78 -12.20 2.12
CA PRO A 95 15.23 -11.33 3.15
C PRO A 95 13.95 -10.61 2.74
N GLU A 96 13.86 -10.19 1.47
CA GLU A 96 12.71 -9.51 0.87
C GLU A 96 11.47 -10.43 0.77
N CYS A 97 11.67 -11.74 0.73
CA CYS A 97 10.60 -12.74 0.67
C CYS A 97 10.17 -13.26 2.06
N LYS A 98 10.87 -12.87 3.13
CA LYS A 98 10.53 -13.32 4.49
C LYS A 98 9.15 -12.85 4.93
N GLU A 99 8.73 -11.64 4.55
CA GLU A 99 7.40 -11.12 4.89
C GLU A 99 6.27 -11.87 4.17
N MET A 100 6.47 -12.23 2.89
CA MET A 100 5.52 -13.08 2.16
C MET A 100 5.43 -14.49 2.77
N GLN A 101 6.55 -15.09 3.15
CA GLN A 101 6.53 -16.38 3.84
C GLN A 101 5.89 -16.30 5.22
N LEU A 102 6.15 -15.23 5.97
CA LEU A 102 5.50 -15.00 7.25
C LEU A 102 4.00 -14.82 7.07
N ALA A 103 3.52 -14.12 6.04
CA ALA A 103 2.09 -14.07 5.70
C ALA A 103 1.55 -15.49 5.42
N THR A 104 2.30 -16.31 4.71
CA THR A 104 1.90 -17.70 4.38
C THR A 104 1.89 -18.63 5.60
N VAL A 105 2.78 -18.41 6.59
CA VAL A 105 2.96 -19.27 7.77
C VAL A 105 2.15 -18.80 8.99
N THR A 106 1.99 -17.48 9.17
CA THR A 106 1.06 -16.95 10.20
C THR A 106 -0.40 -17.17 9.80
N GLU A 107 -0.69 -17.30 8.51
CA GLU A 107 -1.94 -17.87 7.98
C GLU A 107 -1.90 -19.42 7.93
N GLY A 108 -1.47 -20.06 9.01
CA GLY A 108 -1.67 -21.49 9.27
C GLY A 108 -3.16 -21.94 9.31
N ALA A 109 -4.08 -21.05 8.95
CA ALA A 109 -5.44 -21.36 8.54
C ALA A 109 -5.61 -20.84 7.12
N SER A 110 -5.65 -21.75 6.15
CA SER A 110 -5.95 -21.51 4.75
C SER A 110 -7.33 -20.89 4.59
N ARG A 111 -7.51 -19.61 4.91
CA ARG A 111 -8.62 -18.85 4.35
C ARG A 111 -8.26 -18.60 2.92
N SER A 112 -8.91 -19.33 2.01
CA SER A 112 -8.75 -19.07 0.58
C SER A 112 -8.95 -17.57 0.35
N GLN A 113 -8.25 -16.97 -0.60
CA GLN A 113 -8.43 -15.56 -0.95
C GLN A 113 -9.93 -15.21 -1.14
N SER A 114 -10.71 -16.17 -1.65
CA SER A 114 -12.17 -16.08 -1.76
C SER A 114 -12.91 -15.93 -0.42
N GLU A 115 -12.46 -16.57 0.66
CA GLU A 115 -13.04 -16.40 2.00
C GLU A 115 -12.73 -15.05 2.60
N VAL A 116 -11.52 -14.54 2.38
CA VAL A 116 -11.11 -13.19 2.81
C VAL A 116 -11.93 -12.14 2.07
N GLU A 117 -12.10 -12.29 0.75
CA GLU A 117 -12.94 -11.42 -0.08
C GLU A 117 -14.42 -11.47 0.35
N LYS A 118 -14.96 -12.65 0.66
CA LYS A 118 -16.33 -12.80 1.19
C LYS A 118 -16.50 -12.13 2.55
N GLN A 119 -15.53 -12.27 3.46
CA GLN A 119 -15.56 -11.58 4.75
C GLN A 119 -15.46 -10.06 4.58
N LEU A 120 -14.63 -9.60 3.65
CA LEU A 120 -14.50 -8.19 3.32
C LEU A 120 -15.83 -7.62 2.82
N ALA A 121 -16.49 -8.32 1.89
CA ALA A 121 -17.80 -7.93 1.37
C ALA A 121 -18.89 -7.91 2.47
N ALA A 122 -18.90 -8.92 3.34
CA ALA A 122 -19.82 -8.98 4.47
C ALA A 122 -19.59 -7.82 5.46
N ASN A 123 -18.33 -7.48 5.73
CA ASN A 123 -17.98 -6.35 6.58
C ASN A 123 -18.39 -5.01 5.97
N TYR A 124 -18.22 -4.82 4.65
CA TYR A 124 -18.71 -3.62 3.98
C TYR A 124 -20.23 -3.47 4.06
N GLU A 125 -20.98 -4.56 3.90
CA GLU A 125 -22.44 -4.50 4.02
C GLU A 125 -22.89 -4.23 5.47
N ASN A 126 -22.18 -4.78 6.46
CA ASN A 126 -22.42 -4.46 7.87
C ASN A 126 -22.14 -2.99 8.18
N ILE A 127 -21.05 -2.42 7.66
CA ILE A 127 -20.75 -1.00 7.80
C ILE A 127 -21.87 -0.16 7.17
N ARG A 128 -22.38 -0.56 5.98
CA ARG A 128 -23.49 0.13 5.33
C ARG A 128 -24.75 0.13 6.20
N LYS A 129 -25.14 -1.02 6.77
CA LYS A 129 -26.29 -1.14 7.68
C LYS A 129 -26.13 -0.29 8.94
N LEU A 130 -24.95 -0.32 9.57
CA LEU A 130 -24.65 0.49 10.76
C LEU A 130 -24.75 1.99 10.45
N ARG A 131 -24.31 2.44 9.27
CA ARG A 131 -24.45 3.84 8.85
C ARG A 131 -25.91 4.26 8.72
N ILE A 132 -26.76 3.39 8.18
CA ILE A 132 -28.21 3.63 8.09
C ILE A 132 -28.81 3.74 9.50
N GLN A 133 -28.53 2.79 10.38
CA GLN A 133 -29.01 2.82 11.77
C GLN A 133 -28.56 4.07 12.54
N ILE A 134 -27.33 4.53 12.33
CA ILE A 134 -26.83 5.78 12.92
C ILE A 134 -27.62 6.98 12.38
N ALA A 135 -27.95 7.01 11.09
CA ALA A 135 -28.74 8.09 10.51
C ALA A 135 -30.17 8.12 11.08
N GLU A 136 -30.81 6.95 11.20
CA GLU A 136 -32.13 6.80 11.81
C GLU A 136 -32.13 7.24 13.29
N ALA A 137 -31.16 6.76 14.06
CA ALA A 137 -31.02 7.14 15.47
C ALA A 137 -30.77 8.66 15.65
N ARG A 138 -30.04 9.30 14.74
CA ARG A 138 -29.86 10.76 14.74
C ARG A 138 -31.15 11.50 14.43
N ALA A 139 -31.92 11.03 13.44
CA ALA A 139 -33.21 11.62 13.11
C ALA A 139 -34.18 11.54 14.30
N GLU A 140 -34.23 10.40 14.97
CA GLU A 140 -35.13 10.21 16.11
C GLU A 140 -34.71 11.03 17.33
N ARG A 141 -33.39 11.15 17.57
CA ARG A 141 -32.87 12.06 18.58
C ARG A 141 -33.23 13.53 18.29
N ALA A 142 -33.21 13.96 17.02
CA ALA A 142 -33.60 15.32 16.66
C ALA A 142 -35.08 15.58 16.98
N LYS A 143 -35.98 14.65 16.67
CA LYS A 143 -37.40 14.75 17.04
C LYS A 143 -37.61 14.78 18.56
N MET A 144 -36.88 13.95 19.30
CA MET A 144 -36.95 13.96 20.77
C MET A 144 -36.51 15.31 21.34
N THR A 145 -35.47 15.93 20.79
CA THR A 145 -35.04 17.28 21.19
C THR A 145 -36.13 18.31 20.92
N GLU A 146 -36.76 18.28 19.74
CA GLU A 146 -37.88 19.16 19.40
C GLU A 146 -39.04 19.01 20.39
N HIS A 147 -39.42 17.78 20.75
CA HIS A 147 -40.44 17.55 21.77
C HIS A 147 -40.04 18.09 23.15
N ILE A 148 -38.77 17.99 23.53
CA ILE A 148 -38.26 18.56 24.79
C ILE A 148 -38.39 20.08 24.78
N GLU A 149 -38.05 20.75 23.68
CA GLU A 149 -38.19 22.21 23.53
C GLU A 149 -39.66 22.64 23.66
N VAL A 150 -40.59 21.92 23.03
CA VAL A 150 -42.03 22.17 23.17
C VAL A 150 -42.49 21.98 24.62
N LEU A 151 -42.04 20.93 25.31
CA LEU A 151 -42.40 20.72 26.72
C LEU A 151 -41.82 21.80 27.65
N GLN A 152 -40.60 22.27 27.36
CA GLN A 152 -39.98 23.37 28.11
C GLN A 152 -40.77 24.67 27.94
N THR A 153 -41.14 25.04 26.72
CA THR A 153 -41.95 26.24 26.45
C THR A 153 -43.33 26.18 27.13
N LEU A 154 -43.98 25.02 27.12
CA LEU A 154 -45.25 24.82 27.85
C LEU A 154 -45.08 24.97 29.36
N LYS A 155 -44.00 24.45 29.93
CA LYS A 155 -43.68 24.61 31.35
C LYS A 155 -43.47 26.08 31.70
N GLU A 156 -42.69 26.80 30.91
CA GLU A 156 -42.44 28.24 31.12
C GLU A 156 -43.74 29.06 31.04
N ALA A 157 -44.62 28.76 30.08
CA ALA A 157 -45.93 29.40 29.97
C ALA A 157 -46.84 29.10 31.19
N GLN A 158 -46.78 27.87 31.73
CA GLN A 158 -47.51 27.50 32.93
C GLN A 158 -46.97 28.23 34.16
N ASP A 159 -45.65 28.30 34.33
CA ASP A 159 -45.01 29.00 35.44
C ASP A 159 -45.34 30.51 35.40
N GLN A 160 -45.33 31.13 34.21
CA GLN A 160 -45.76 32.52 34.01
C GLN A 160 -47.24 32.74 34.34
N CYS A 161 -48.14 31.85 33.90
CA CYS A 161 -49.56 31.92 34.26
C CYS A 161 -49.78 31.81 35.77
N GLY A 162 -49.00 30.96 36.44
CA GLY A 162 -49.01 30.83 37.91
C GLY A 162 -48.65 32.14 38.60
N LEU A 163 -47.54 32.77 38.19
CA LEU A 163 -47.09 34.05 38.71
C LEU A 163 -48.10 35.18 38.48
N ILE A 164 -48.69 35.26 37.28
CA ILE A 164 -49.73 36.26 36.97
C ILE A 164 -50.95 36.06 37.88
N ARG A 165 -51.36 34.82 38.11
CA ARG A 165 -52.49 34.51 38.98
C ARG A 165 -52.20 34.87 40.44
N GLU A 166 -51.00 34.56 40.94
CA GLU A 166 -50.60 34.92 42.31
C GLU A 166 -50.56 36.44 42.49
N ASN A 167 -49.97 37.18 41.55
CA ASN A 167 -49.93 38.64 41.58
C ASN A 167 -51.33 39.26 41.52
N SER A 168 -52.21 38.76 40.65
CA SER A 168 -53.60 39.24 40.56
C SER A 168 -54.38 39.02 41.87
N VAL A 169 -54.15 37.90 42.56
CA VAL A 169 -54.78 37.62 43.86
C VAL A 169 -54.24 38.55 44.95
N LEU A 170 -52.94 38.88 44.92
CA LEU A 170 -52.33 39.84 45.85
C LEU A 170 -52.89 41.25 45.63
N GLU A 171 -52.96 41.73 44.39
CA GLU A 171 -53.55 43.03 44.04
C GLU A 171 -55.02 43.14 44.47
N GLN A 172 -55.82 42.08 44.28
CA GLN A 172 -57.20 42.05 44.76
C GLN A 172 -57.28 42.15 46.28
N LYS A 173 -56.42 41.44 47.01
CA LYS A 173 -56.38 41.51 48.49
C LYS A 173 -55.98 42.90 48.98
N GLU A 174 -54.99 43.54 48.36
CA GLU A 174 -54.60 44.92 48.70
C GLU A 174 -55.72 45.91 48.40
N ASN A 175 -56.39 45.79 47.25
CA ASN A 175 -57.52 46.64 46.91
C ASN A 175 -58.69 46.47 47.89
N PHE A 176 -59.01 45.24 48.29
CA PHE A 176 -60.03 44.99 49.33
C PHE A 176 -59.66 45.65 50.65
N LYS A 177 -58.39 45.55 51.06
CA LYS A 177 -57.90 46.16 52.30
C LYS A 177 -58.05 47.69 52.27
N ILE A 178 -57.67 48.34 51.18
CA ILE A 178 -57.80 49.79 50.98
C ILE A 178 -59.26 50.23 51.02
N ILE A 179 -60.18 49.44 50.44
CA ILE A 179 -61.62 49.75 50.46
C ILE A 179 -62.15 49.67 51.90
N THR A 180 -61.82 48.61 52.64
CA THR A 180 -62.23 48.47 54.04
C THR A 180 -61.67 49.58 54.93
N GLU A 181 -60.42 49.99 54.76
CA GLU A 181 -59.81 51.10 55.53
C GLU A 181 -60.51 52.43 55.22
N LYS A 182 -60.92 52.68 53.96
CA LYS A 182 -61.68 53.88 53.59
C LYS A 182 -63.13 53.89 54.09
N GLU A 183 -63.77 52.72 54.16
CA GLU A 183 -65.13 52.59 54.73
C GLU A 183 -65.12 52.83 56.25
N GLU A 184 -64.08 52.39 56.95
CA GLU A 184 -63.88 52.68 58.38
C GLU A 184 -63.64 54.18 58.65
N GLU A 185 -62.90 54.88 57.79
CA GLU A 185 -62.66 56.33 57.91
C GLU A 185 -63.90 57.20 57.62
N GLN A 186 -64.89 56.72 56.85
CA GLN A 186 -66.13 57.47 56.55
C GLN A 186 -67.23 57.29 57.62
N THR A 187 -67.03 56.41 58.61
CA THR A 187 -68.02 56.08 59.64
C THR A 187 -67.77 56.80 60.98
N ILE A 188 -66.96 57.85 60.96
CA ILE A 188 -66.64 58.74 62.11
C ILE A 188 -67.08 60.17 61.77
#